data_AF-A0AAD8I095-F1
#
_entry.id   AF-A0AAD8I095-F1
#
_cell.length_a   1.000
_cell.length_b   1.000
_cell.length_c   1.000
_cell.angle_alpha   90.00
_cell.angle_beta   90.00
_cell.angle_gamma   90.00
#
_symmetry.space_group_name_H-M   'P 1'
#
loop_
_entity.id
_entity.type
_entity.pdbx_description
1 polymer ?
#
loop_
_entity_poly.entity_id
_entity_poly.type
_entity_poly.pdbx_seq_one_letter_code
_entity_poly.pdbx_strand_id
1 'polypeptide(L)'
;MAAAIPTDEDVEEMEQSGVVALMQRAIGHWGHSGALISGAATVFVNELESLNCELKKKEDRNQSLENELSSLKTTYDSKLSDLDSEVSMLRAQVKKAMEEFGALKEKNDELQLKLNKSQEDIIAEFQKSSAYDQTIADAGAPEIYRMFVVAEKHLKTDPQASWESFIDHFVSAKKDIEDGLGKPLPYDGPNPFFVLAGPDSPQPSNRANQNPE
;
A
#
# COMPACT_ATOMS: atom_id res chain seq x y z
N MET A 1 -63.61 -77.17 34.24
CA MET A 1 -62.91 -78.16 35.10
C MET A 1 -62.13 -79.08 34.18
N ALA A 2 -60.80 -79.09 34.25
CA ALA A 2 -60.01 -80.07 33.51
C ALA A 2 -60.31 -81.46 34.10
N ALA A 3 -60.76 -82.40 33.27
CA ALA A 3 -60.91 -83.79 33.70
C ALA A 3 -59.52 -84.31 34.07
N ALA A 4 -59.38 -84.89 35.26
CA ALA A 4 -58.12 -85.49 35.70
C ALA A 4 -57.67 -86.56 34.70
N ILE A 5 -56.36 -86.64 34.46
CA ILE A 5 -55.76 -87.69 33.63
C ILE A 5 -55.99 -89.02 34.38
N PRO A 6 -56.59 -90.06 33.74
CA PRO A 6 -56.79 -91.35 34.38
C PRO A 6 -55.48 -91.95 34.88
N THR A 7 -55.49 -92.60 36.03
CA THR A 7 -54.33 -93.34 36.54
C THR A 7 -54.15 -94.65 35.77
N ASP A 8 -52.98 -95.29 35.87
CA ASP A 8 -52.70 -96.54 35.16
C ASP A 8 -53.70 -97.65 35.54
N GLU A 9 -54.13 -97.70 36.80
CA GLU A 9 -55.14 -98.63 37.32
C GLU A 9 -56.54 -98.35 36.73
N ASP A 10 -56.91 -97.06 36.54
CA ASP A 10 -58.15 -96.66 35.88
C ASP A 10 -58.19 -97.05 34.39
N VAL A 11 -57.03 -97.18 33.74
CA VAL A 11 -56.92 -97.56 32.33
C VAL A 11 -57.00 -99.07 32.15
N GLU A 12 -56.46 -99.85 33.10
CA GLU A 12 -56.54 -101.33 33.09
C GLU A 12 -57.96 -101.85 33.33
N GLU A 13 -58.76 -101.16 34.16
CA GLU A 13 -60.17 -101.50 34.42
C GLU A 13 -61.14 -100.92 33.36
N MET A 14 -60.64 -100.13 32.40
CA MET A 14 -61.47 -99.44 31.42
C MET A 14 -61.95 -100.37 30.29
N GLU A 15 -63.24 -100.36 29.99
CA GLU A 15 -63.75 -101.04 28.80
C GLU A 15 -63.10 -100.51 27.51
N GLN A 16 -62.98 -101.36 26.48
CA GLN A 16 -62.35 -101.00 25.19
C GLN A 16 -62.93 -99.71 24.58
N SER A 17 -64.23 -99.47 24.74
CA SER A 17 -64.91 -98.25 24.29
C SER A 17 -64.39 -96.99 24.98
N GLY A 18 -64.06 -97.08 26.27
CA GLY A 18 -63.46 -96.00 27.07
C GLY A 18 -62.02 -95.72 26.65
N VAL A 19 -61.21 -96.76 26.41
CA VAL A 19 -59.83 -96.60 25.93
C VAL A 19 -59.80 -95.91 24.56
N VAL A 20 -60.70 -96.28 23.65
CA VAL A 20 -60.82 -95.63 22.33
C VAL A 20 -61.23 -94.16 22.47
N ALA A 21 -62.17 -93.84 23.37
CA ALA A 21 -62.58 -92.45 23.62
C ALA A 21 -61.45 -91.61 24.23
N LEU A 22 -60.65 -92.18 25.14
CA LEU A 22 -59.47 -91.54 25.72
C LEU A 22 -58.40 -91.25 24.65
N MET A 23 -58.11 -92.22 23.77
CA MET A 23 -57.17 -92.04 22.65
C MET A 23 -57.65 -90.97 21.67
N GLN A 24 -58.93 -90.97 21.30
CA GLN A 24 -59.50 -89.93 20.43
C GLN A 24 -59.39 -88.54 21.06
N ARG A 25 -59.61 -88.42 22.36
CA ARG A 25 -59.43 -87.17 23.11
C ARG A 25 -57.97 -86.72 23.12
N ALA A 26 -57.03 -87.64 23.35
CA ALA A 26 -55.61 -87.36 23.30
C ALA A 26 -55.20 -86.88 21.89
N ILE A 27 -55.60 -87.59 20.84
CA ILE A 27 -55.34 -87.20 19.43
C ILE A 27 -55.91 -85.81 19.13
N GLY A 28 -57.13 -85.51 19.58
CA GLY A 28 -57.74 -84.19 19.43
C GLY A 28 -56.95 -83.09 20.15
N HIS A 29 -56.48 -83.35 21.37
CA HIS A 29 -55.65 -82.42 22.12
C HIS A 29 -54.30 -82.19 21.42
N TRP A 30 -53.62 -83.25 20.98
CA TRP A 30 -52.37 -83.15 20.22
C TRP A 30 -52.55 -82.38 18.90
N GLY A 31 -53.62 -82.65 18.16
CA GLY A 31 -53.96 -81.90 16.94
C GLY A 31 -54.21 -80.42 17.21
N HIS A 32 -54.94 -80.09 18.28
CA HIS A 32 -55.18 -78.70 18.68
C HIS A 32 -53.90 -77.99 19.12
N SER A 33 -53.09 -78.62 19.98
CA SER A 33 -51.79 -78.09 20.40
C SER A 33 -50.85 -77.89 19.21
N GLY A 34 -50.80 -78.85 18.27
CA GLY A 34 -50.00 -78.75 17.05
C GLY A 34 -50.44 -77.58 16.16
N ALA A 35 -51.75 -77.38 15.99
CA ALA A 35 -52.29 -76.25 15.23
C ALA A 35 -51.94 -74.90 15.90
N LEU A 36 -52.03 -74.81 17.23
CA LEU A 36 -51.64 -73.60 17.97
C LEU A 36 -50.14 -73.30 17.84
N ILE A 37 -49.28 -74.31 17.99
CA ILE A 37 -47.82 -74.16 17.84
C ILE A 37 -47.47 -73.72 16.42
N SER A 38 -48.08 -74.35 15.41
CA SER A 38 -47.86 -73.99 14.01
C SER A 38 -48.30 -72.55 13.73
N GLY A 39 -49.50 -72.16 14.18
CA GLY A 39 -50.00 -70.79 14.03
C GLY A 39 -49.11 -69.75 14.72
N ALA A 40 -48.65 -70.05 15.94
CA ALA A 40 -47.69 -69.19 16.65
C ALA A 40 -46.37 -69.07 15.89
N ALA A 41 -45.82 -70.17 15.38
CA ALA A 41 -44.59 -70.17 14.60
C ALA A 41 -44.72 -69.31 13.33
N THR A 42 -45.85 -69.40 12.61
CA THR A 42 -46.11 -68.55 11.43
C THR A 42 -46.12 -67.06 11.80
N VAL A 43 -46.80 -66.69 12.90
CA VAL A 43 -46.83 -65.28 13.35
C VAL A 43 -45.42 -64.80 13.71
N PHE A 44 -44.64 -65.61 14.44
CA PHE A 44 -43.27 -65.26 14.79
C PHE A 44 -42.35 -65.10 13.57
N VAL A 45 -42.46 -65.98 12.58
CA VAL A 45 -41.67 -65.87 11.34
C VAL A 45 -42.02 -64.60 10.58
N ASN A 46 -43.31 -64.30 10.42
CA ASN A 46 -43.75 -63.09 9.74
C ASN A 46 -43.26 -61.82 10.47
N GLU A 47 -43.28 -61.81 11.81
CA GLU A 47 -42.79 -60.68 12.60
C GLU A 47 -41.27 -60.51 12.46
N LEU A 48 -40.51 -61.61 12.46
CA LEU A 48 -39.06 -61.59 12.23
C LEU A 48 -38.71 -61.09 10.83
N GLU A 49 -39.46 -61.50 9.80
CA GLU A 49 -39.27 -61.01 8.43
C GLU A 49 -39.58 -59.51 8.31
N SER A 50 -40.63 -59.05 9.00
CA SER A 50 -40.99 -57.64 9.08
C SER A 50 -39.88 -56.83 9.75
N LEU A 51 -39.41 -57.25 10.92
CA LEU A 51 -38.32 -56.61 11.65
C LEU A 51 -37.03 -56.57 10.83
N ASN A 52 -36.70 -57.65 10.13
CA ASN A 52 -35.51 -57.70 9.28
C ASN A 52 -35.62 -56.75 8.08
N CYS A 53 -36.81 -56.64 7.47
CA CYS A 53 -37.09 -55.65 6.44
C CYS A 53 -36.93 -54.21 6.96
N GLU A 54 -37.42 -53.91 8.17
CA GLU A 54 -37.26 -52.59 8.79
C GLU A 54 -35.80 -52.27 9.12
N LEU A 55 -35.08 -53.25 9.66
CA LEU A 55 -33.66 -53.12 9.98
C LEU A 55 -32.86 -52.81 8.72
N LYS A 56 -33.11 -53.53 7.63
CA LYS A 56 -32.45 -53.28 6.34
C LYS A 56 -32.75 -51.89 5.79
N LYS A 57 -34.00 -51.43 5.84
CA LYS A 57 -34.35 -50.05 5.45
C LYS A 57 -33.61 -49.00 6.27
N LYS A 58 -33.42 -49.24 7.57
CA LYS A 58 -32.66 -48.33 8.44
C LYS A 58 -31.17 -48.35 8.11
N GLU A 59 -30.61 -49.52 7.84
CA GLU A 59 -29.21 -49.68 7.42
C GLU A 59 -28.94 -48.97 6.08
N ASP A 60 -29.77 -49.20 5.07
CA ASP A 60 -29.68 -48.53 3.77
C ASP A 60 -29.78 -47.00 3.92
N ARG A 61 -30.69 -46.52 4.77
CA ARG A 61 -30.83 -45.08 5.06
C ARG A 61 -29.61 -44.53 5.78
N ASN A 62 -29.05 -45.27 6.72
CA ASN A 62 -27.86 -44.83 7.46
C ASN A 62 -26.65 -44.75 6.52
N GLN A 63 -26.47 -45.74 5.65
CA GLN A 63 -25.42 -45.74 4.64
C GLN A 63 -25.58 -44.57 3.65
N SER A 64 -26.81 -44.24 3.24
CA SER A 64 -27.09 -43.07 2.41
C SER A 64 -26.68 -41.77 3.11
N LEU A 65 -27.04 -41.61 4.40
CA LEU A 65 -26.69 -40.43 5.18
C LEU A 65 -25.17 -40.31 5.41
N GLU A 66 -24.47 -41.41 5.66
CA GLU A 66 -23.01 -41.41 5.78
C GLU A 66 -22.34 -40.96 4.48
N ASN A 67 -22.83 -41.43 3.32
CA ASN A 67 -22.34 -41.00 2.02
C ASN A 67 -22.59 -39.52 1.76
N GLU A 68 -23.80 -39.03 2.08
CA GLU A 68 -24.16 -37.61 1.96
C GLU A 68 -23.27 -36.73 2.86
N LEU A 69 -23.04 -37.15 4.11
CA LEU A 69 -22.20 -36.44 5.07
C LEU A 69 -20.75 -36.38 4.58
N SER A 70 -20.22 -37.50 4.08
CA SER A 70 -18.86 -37.57 3.51
C SER A 70 -18.72 -36.65 2.29
N SER A 71 -19.70 -36.66 1.38
CA SER A 71 -19.73 -35.76 0.22
C SER A 71 -19.81 -34.29 0.64
N LEU A 72 -20.64 -33.96 1.63
CA LEU A 72 -20.76 -32.60 2.15
C LEU A 72 -19.46 -32.13 2.80
N LYS A 73 -18.80 -33.00 3.57
CA LYS A 73 -17.51 -32.71 4.21
C LYS A 73 -16.43 -32.42 3.17
N THR A 74 -16.30 -33.26 2.15
CA THR A 74 -15.31 -33.04 1.07
C THR A 74 -15.58 -31.72 0.32
N THR A 75 -16.84 -31.39 0.06
CA THR A 75 -17.23 -30.12 -0.57
C THR A 75 -16.89 -28.93 0.32
N TYR A 76 -17.14 -29.04 1.63
CA TYR A 76 -16.82 -28.01 2.61
C TYR A 76 -15.32 -27.78 2.69
N ASP A 77 -14.53 -28.84 2.82
CA ASP A 77 -13.06 -28.76 2.91
C ASP A 77 -12.46 -28.14 1.65
N SER A 78 -12.99 -28.49 0.46
CA SER A 78 -12.57 -27.87 -0.80
C SER A 78 -12.87 -26.37 -0.83
N LYS A 79 -14.10 -25.96 -0.45
CA LYS A 79 -14.48 -24.54 -0.42
C LYS A 79 -13.66 -23.75 0.58
N LEU A 80 -13.34 -24.34 1.74
CA LEU A 80 -12.52 -23.71 2.76
C LEU A 80 -11.09 -23.47 2.22
N SER A 81 -10.51 -24.47 1.55
CA SER A 81 -9.21 -24.35 0.91
C SER A 81 -9.19 -23.27 -0.19
N ASP A 82 -10.22 -23.21 -1.03
CA ASP A 82 -10.33 -22.18 -2.06
C ASP A 82 -10.41 -20.78 -1.45
N LEU A 83 -11.20 -20.62 -0.39
CA LEU A 83 -11.36 -19.35 0.31
C LEU A 83 -10.07 -18.91 1.02
N ASP A 84 -9.35 -19.84 1.65
CA ASP A 84 -8.04 -19.55 2.27
C ASP A 84 -7.00 -19.09 1.23
N SER A 85 -7.02 -19.72 0.05
CA SER A 85 -6.18 -19.30 -1.09
C SER A 85 -6.52 -17.89 -1.56
N GLU A 86 -7.81 -17.60 -1.74
CA GLU A 86 -8.28 -16.27 -2.17
C GLU A 86 -7.92 -15.19 -1.14
N VAL A 87 -8.14 -15.46 0.16
CA VAL A 87 -7.76 -14.55 1.24
C VAL A 87 -6.25 -14.30 1.25
N SER A 88 -5.44 -15.33 1.04
CA SER A 88 -3.98 -15.20 0.95
C SER A 88 -3.56 -14.31 -0.23
N MET A 89 -4.16 -14.51 -1.41
CA MET A 89 -3.91 -13.67 -2.58
C MET A 89 -4.34 -12.22 -2.35
N LEU A 90 -5.52 -11.99 -1.79
CA LEU A 90 -6.02 -10.65 -1.48
C LEU A 90 -5.12 -9.94 -0.47
N ARG A 91 -4.65 -10.63 0.57
CA ARG A 91 -3.68 -10.07 1.53
C ARG A 91 -2.38 -9.67 0.85
N ALA A 92 -1.86 -10.48 -0.06
CA ALA A 92 -0.66 -10.15 -0.83
C ALA A 92 -0.89 -8.93 -1.73
N GLN A 93 -2.03 -8.85 -2.42
CA GLN A 93 -2.40 -7.70 -3.26
C GLN A 93 -2.54 -6.42 -2.44
N VAL A 94 -3.21 -6.47 -1.28
CA VAL A 94 -3.35 -5.33 -0.37
C VAL A 94 -1.99 -4.85 0.12
N LYS A 95 -1.11 -5.78 0.52
CA LYS A 95 0.26 -5.42 0.95
C LYS A 95 1.01 -4.70 -0.16
N LYS A 96 0.98 -5.23 -1.39
CA LYS A 96 1.61 -4.60 -2.54
C LYS A 96 1.03 -3.22 -2.85
N ALA A 97 -0.29 -3.08 -2.81
CA ALA A 97 -0.96 -1.79 -3.03
C ALA A 97 -0.59 -0.76 -1.94
N MET A 98 -0.44 -1.20 -0.69
CA MET A 98 0.03 -0.33 0.41
C MET A 98 1.48 0.13 0.21
N GLU A 99 2.37 -0.76 -0.25
CA GLU A 99 3.76 -0.42 -0.57
C GLU A 99 3.83 0.58 -1.73
N GLU A 100 3.08 0.34 -2.81
CA GLU A 100 2.99 1.25 -3.96
C GLU A 100 2.41 2.62 -3.56
N PHE A 101 1.34 2.64 -2.74
CA PHE A 101 0.75 3.86 -2.23
C PHE A 101 1.73 4.64 -1.33
N GLY A 102 2.50 3.95 -0.49
CA GLY A 102 3.55 4.55 0.32
C GLY A 102 4.61 5.25 -0.53
N ALA A 103 5.13 4.56 -1.56
CA ALA A 103 6.12 5.12 -2.48
C ALA A 103 5.57 6.31 -3.29
N LEU A 104 4.32 6.23 -3.75
CA LEU A 104 3.63 7.33 -4.43
C LEU A 104 3.46 8.55 -3.53
N LYS A 105 3.10 8.32 -2.27
CA LYS A 105 2.96 9.38 -1.27
C LYS A 105 4.30 10.07 -1.00
N GLU A 106 5.37 9.31 -0.79
CA GLU A 106 6.71 9.86 -0.57
C GLU A 106 7.17 10.71 -1.77
N LYS A 107 6.97 10.22 -2.99
CA LYS A 107 7.27 10.98 -4.21
C LYS A 107 6.44 12.25 -4.33
N ASN A 108 5.16 12.19 -3.96
CA ASN A 108 4.29 13.36 -3.97
C ASN A 108 4.75 14.40 -2.93
N ASP A 109 5.14 13.95 -1.73
CA ASP A 109 5.66 14.83 -0.68
C ASP A 109 6.97 15.50 -1.12
N GLU A 110 7.87 14.74 -1.77
CA GLU A 110 9.12 15.29 -2.36
C GLU A 110 8.83 16.34 -3.44
N LEU A 111 7.89 16.07 -4.35
CA LEU A 111 7.51 16.99 -5.40
C LEU A 111 6.83 18.25 -4.86
N GLN A 112 5.97 18.12 -3.85
CA GLN A 112 5.36 19.27 -3.18
C GLN A 112 6.42 20.13 -2.48
N LEU A 113 7.43 19.52 -1.85
CA LEU A 113 8.52 20.27 -1.23
C LEU A 113 9.33 21.04 -2.27
N LYS A 114 9.57 20.46 -3.46
CA LYS A 114 10.22 21.16 -4.58
C LYS A 114 9.34 22.29 -5.14
N LEU A 115 8.04 22.07 -5.26
CA LEU A 115 7.09 23.07 -5.77
C LEU A 115 6.92 24.26 -4.82
N ASN A 116 6.93 24.00 -3.52
CA ASN A 116 6.76 25.00 -2.47
C ASN A 116 8.05 25.77 -2.14
N LYS A 117 9.17 25.49 -2.82
CA LYS A 117 10.36 26.36 -2.73
C LYS A 117 9.98 27.77 -3.19
N SER A 118 10.31 28.76 -2.37
CA SER A 118 10.08 30.17 -2.70
C SER A 118 10.87 30.56 -3.95
N GLN A 119 10.38 31.55 -4.71
CA GLN A 119 11.17 32.17 -5.78
C GLN A 119 12.51 32.69 -5.26
N GLU A 120 12.56 33.17 -4.02
CA GLU A 120 13.78 33.62 -3.35
C GLU A 120 14.76 32.46 -3.11
N ASP A 121 14.27 31.28 -2.73
CA ASP A 121 15.11 30.10 -2.54
C ASP A 121 15.66 29.57 -3.86
N ILE A 122 14.84 29.59 -4.92
CA ILE A 122 15.24 29.18 -6.27
C ILE A 122 16.31 30.13 -6.83
N ILE A 123 16.14 31.44 -6.64
CA ILE A 123 17.12 32.44 -7.06
C ILE A 123 18.42 32.28 -6.25
N ALA A 124 18.33 32.09 -4.94
CA ALA A 124 19.50 31.88 -4.08
C ALA A 124 20.25 30.57 -4.40
N GLU A 125 19.53 29.51 -4.76
CA GLU A 125 20.12 28.23 -5.20
C GLU A 125 20.76 28.36 -6.59
N PHE A 126 20.12 29.08 -7.51
CA PHE A 126 20.68 29.39 -8.83
C PHE A 126 21.94 30.24 -8.72
N GLN A 127 21.95 31.29 -7.90
CA GLN A 127 23.12 32.15 -7.69
C GLN A 127 24.34 31.41 -7.10
N LYS A 128 24.13 30.25 -6.45
CA LYS A 128 25.19 29.36 -5.95
C LYS A 128 25.63 28.31 -6.96
N SER A 129 24.93 28.18 -8.09
CA SER A 129 25.21 27.20 -9.13
C SER A 129 26.32 27.69 -10.06
N SER A 130 27.13 26.75 -10.58
CA SER A 130 28.11 27.06 -11.64
C SER A 130 27.47 27.59 -12.91
N ALA A 131 26.17 27.30 -13.13
CA ALA A 131 25.42 27.85 -14.26
C ALA A 131 25.25 29.37 -14.13
N TYR A 132 25.11 29.91 -12.91
CA TYR A 132 25.04 31.35 -12.70
C TYR A 132 26.36 32.02 -13.07
N ASP A 133 27.48 31.47 -12.61
CA ASP A 133 28.81 31.97 -12.98
C ASP A 133 29.04 31.94 -14.49
N GLN A 134 28.60 30.87 -15.16
CA GLN A 134 28.65 30.75 -16.61
C GLN A 134 27.80 31.84 -17.29
N THR A 135 26.56 32.07 -16.83
CA THR A 135 25.71 33.13 -17.40
C THR A 135 26.26 34.53 -17.18
N ILE A 136 26.91 34.79 -16.05
CA ILE A 136 27.58 36.08 -15.78
C ILE A 136 28.79 36.26 -16.69
N ALA A 137 29.55 35.20 -16.94
CA ALA A 137 30.67 35.19 -17.88
C ALA A 137 30.20 35.41 -19.33
N ASP A 138 29.18 34.68 -19.76
CA ASP A 138 28.61 34.76 -21.12
C ASP A 138 27.90 36.10 -21.38
N ALA A 139 27.29 36.70 -20.35
CA ALA A 139 26.68 38.02 -20.43
C ALA A 139 27.71 39.16 -20.57
N GLY A 140 29.00 38.87 -20.48
CA GLY A 140 30.06 39.87 -20.55
C GLY A 140 29.99 40.91 -19.42
N ALA A 141 29.25 40.63 -18.34
CA ALA A 141 29.07 41.58 -17.23
C ALA A 141 30.41 42.02 -16.57
N PRO A 142 31.44 41.15 -16.43
CA PRO A 142 32.76 41.58 -15.97
C PRO A 142 33.44 42.55 -16.94
N GLU A 143 33.15 42.44 -18.22
CA GLU A 143 33.72 43.27 -19.28
C GLU A 143 33.02 44.63 -19.34
N ILE A 144 31.68 44.65 -19.25
CA ILE A 144 30.88 45.88 -19.10
C ILE A 144 31.30 46.67 -17.85
N TYR A 145 31.48 46.01 -16.71
CA TYR A 145 31.90 46.69 -15.48
C TYR A 145 33.31 47.30 -15.61
N ARG A 146 34.25 46.57 -16.22
CA ARG A 146 35.61 47.10 -16.50
C ARG A 146 35.58 48.29 -17.43
N MET A 147 34.73 48.25 -18.45
CA MET A 147 34.55 49.34 -19.40
C MET A 147 33.96 50.59 -18.75
N PHE A 148 33.01 50.43 -17.83
CA PHE A 148 32.47 51.55 -17.04
C PHE A 148 33.53 52.20 -16.13
N VAL A 149 34.44 51.41 -15.54
CA VAL A 149 35.53 51.97 -14.71
C VAL A 149 36.52 52.77 -15.55
N VAL A 150 36.85 52.30 -16.76
CA VAL A 150 37.70 53.06 -17.72
C VAL A 150 36.99 54.34 -18.18
N ALA A 151 35.68 54.26 -18.44
CA ALA A 151 34.82 55.41 -18.76
C ALA A 151 34.88 56.48 -17.68
N GLU A 152 34.68 56.05 -16.43
CA GLU A 152 34.62 56.90 -15.26
C GLU A 152 35.96 57.59 -15.00
N LYS A 153 37.08 56.88 -15.21
CA LYS A 153 38.41 57.47 -15.15
C LYS A 153 38.56 58.57 -16.20
N HIS A 154 38.21 58.30 -17.46
CA HIS A 154 38.35 59.25 -18.57
C HIS A 154 37.55 60.54 -18.33
N LEU A 155 36.29 60.40 -17.92
CA LEU A 155 35.41 61.53 -17.57
C LEU A 155 35.92 62.38 -16.40
N LYS A 156 36.67 61.78 -15.46
CA LYS A 156 37.16 62.48 -14.25
C LYS A 156 38.56 63.08 -14.43
N THR A 157 39.39 62.55 -15.31
CA THR A 157 40.79 63.00 -15.47
C THR A 157 41.02 63.93 -16.65
N ASP A 158 40.14 63.95 -17.65
CA ASP A 158 40.32 64.76 -18.86
C ASP A 158 39.28 65.91 -18.94
N PRO A 159 39.69 67.19 -18.84
CA PRO A 159 38.81 68.35 -18.96
C PRO A 159 38.19 68.55 -20.36
N GLN A 160 38.63 67.81 -21.39
CA GLN A 160 38.07 67.82 -22.75
C GLN A 160 37.28 66.53 -23.08
N ALA A 161 36.98 65.70 -22.07
CA ALA A 161 36.27 64.44 -22.27
C ALA A 161 34.92 64.65 -22.96
N SER A 162 34.79 64.15 -24.19
CA SER A 162 33.56 64.09 -24.95
C SER A 162 33.06 62.65 -25.05
N TRP A 163 31.78 62.48 -25.37
CA TRP A 163 31.17 61.16 -25.58
C TRP A 163 31.88 60.34 -26.68
N GLU A 164 32.42 61.01 -27.71
CA GLU A 164 33.17 60.36 -28.79
C GLU A 164 34.52 59.83 -28.30
N SER A 165 35.24 60.61 -27.50
CA SER A 165 36.50 60.17 -26.88
C SER A 165 36.27 58.99 -25.92
N PHE A 166 35.13 58.97 -25.22
CA PHE A 166 34.71 57.81 -24.43
C PHE A 166 34.48 56.55 -25.29
N ILE A 167 33.78 56.66 -26.42
CA ILE A 167 33.55 55.53 -27.32
C ILE A 167 34.88 54.98 -27.87
N ASP A 168 35.82 55.85 -28.23
CA ASP A 168 37.14 55.42 -28.73
C ASP A 168 37.95 54.68 -27.66
N HIS A 169 37.92 55.16 -26.41
CA HIS A 169 38.52 54.45 -25.27
C HIS A 169 37.79 53.14 -24.94
N PHE A 170 36.47 53.09 -25.10
CA PHE A 170 35.65 51.89 -24.91
C PHE A 170 36.02 50.80 -25.92
N VAL A 171 36.12 51.15 -27.20
CA VAL A 171 36.51 50.22 -28.27
C VAL A 171 37.95 49.74 -28.08
N SER A 172 38.86 50.63 -27.66
CA SER A 172 40.26 50.28 -27.41
C SER A 172 40.41 49.35 -26.21
N ALA A 173 39.73 49.63 -25.09
CA ALA A 173 39.77 48.78 -23.90
C ALA A 173 39.14 47.40 -24.15
N LYS A 174 38.10 47.33 -25.01
CA LYS A 174 37.55 46.05 -25.46
C LYS A 174 38.59 45.23 -26.21
N LYS A 175 39.28 45.86 -27.15
CA LYS A 175 40.32 45.22 -27.96
C LYS A 175 41.49 44.73 -27.11
N ASP A 176 41.94 45.52 -26.14
CA ASP A 176 43.02 45.14 -25.22
C ASP A 176 42.64 43.92 -24.35
N ILE A 177 41.35 43.77 -24.00
CA ILE A 177 40.83 42.60 -23.29
C ILE A 177 40.77 41.37 -24.21
N GLU A 178 40.26 41.53 -25.44
CA GLU A 178 40.27 40.48 -26.47
C GLU A 178 41.70 40.00 -26.79
N ASP A 179 42.67 40.92 -26.75
CA ASP A 179 44.11 40.66 -26.97
C ASP A 179 44.83 40.12 -25.71
N GLY A 180 44.12 39.94 -24.58
CA GLY A 180 44.63 39.26 -23.39
C GLY A 180 45.54 40.08 -22.48
N LEU A 181 45.58 41.42 -22.62
CA LEU A 181 46.51 42.32 -21.92
C LEU A 181 46.20 42.58 -20.43
N GLY A 182 45.22 41.87 -19.85
CA GLY A 182 44.94 41.87 -18.41
C GLY A 182 43.93 42.93 -17.94
N LYS A 183 43.53 42.87 -16.66
CA LYS A 183 42.45 43.72 -16.09
C LYS A 183 42.92 45.18 -15.93
N PRO A 184 42.09 46.18 -16.30
CA PRO A 184 42.34 47.56 -15.92
C PRO A 184 42.42 47.72 -14.39
N LEU A 185 43.40 48.46 -13.90
CA LEU A 185 43.61 48.69 -12.46
C LEU A 185 42.43 49.46 -11.83
N PRO A 186 41.98 49.12 -10.61
CA PRO A 186 40.94 49.85 -9.90
C PRO A 186 41.34 51.29 -9.61
N TYR A 187 40.37 52.21 -9.63
CA TYR A 187 40.56 53.62 -9.28
C TYR A 187 40.33 53.86 -7.78
N ASP A 188 41.38 54.25 -7.06
CA ASP A 188 41.31 54.72 -5.66
C ASP A 188 41.09 56.25 -5.59
N GLY A 189 39.89 56.69 -5.99
CA GLY A 189 39.34 58.02 -5.65
C GLY A 189 40.11 59.28 -6.11
N PRO A 190 39.50 60.47 -6.00
CA PRO A 190 40.15 61.72 -6.37
C PRO A 190 41.13 62.20 -5.27
N ASN A 191 42.39 62.43 -5.65
CA ASN A 191 43.36 63.17 -4.81
C ASN A 191 42.92 64.66 -4.76
N PRO A 192 42.93 65.33 -3.60
CA PRO A 192 42.04 66.45 -3.27
C PRO A 192 42.49 67.83 -3.78
N PHE A 193 43.04 67.94 -4.98
CA PHE A 193 43.60 69.21 -5.48
C PHE A 193 42.77 69.96 -6.53
N PHE A 194 41.63 69.43 -6.97
CA PHE A 194 40.80 70.07 -8.01
C PHE A 194 39.41 70.53 -7.56
N VAL A 195 39.14 70.57 -6.25
CA VAL A 195 37.97 71.27 -5.71
C VAL A 195 38.46 72.42 -4.83
N LEU A 196 38.72 73.58 -5.42
CA LEU A 196 38.64 74.90 -4.76
C LEU A 196 38.69 76.00 -5.83
N ALA A 197 37.63 76.10 -6.62
CA ALA A 197 37.27 77.31 -7.33
C ALA A 197 35.76 77.53 -7.16
N GLY A 198 35.40 78.02 -5.96
CA GLY A 198 34.06 78.44 -5.60
C GLY A 198 34.15 79.66 -4.66
N PRO A 199 33.22 80.62 -4.78
CA PRO A 199 33.52 82.04 -4.60
C PRO A 199 33.20 82.48 -3.17
N ASP A 200 34.08 82.25 -2.19
CA ASP A 200 34.01 82.91 -0.87
C ASP A 200 35.30 82.70 -0.05
N SER A 201 36.44 83.06 -0.64
CA SER A 201 37.69 83.24 0.12
C SER A 201 37.97 84.74 0.30
N PRO A 202 38.25 85.23 1.52
CA PRO A 202 38.24 86.66 1.83
C PRO A 202 39.34 87.43 1.10
N GLN A 203 39.02 88.59 0.53
CA GLN A 203 40.02 89.59 0.18
C GLN A 203 40.80 90.00 1.45
N PRO A 204 42.15 90.00 1.45
CA PRO A 204 42.90 90.69 2.50
C PRO A 204 42.70 92.20 2.33
N SER A 205 42.05 92.81 3.31
CA SER A 205 41.85 94.25 3.41
C SER A 205 43.19 94.98 3.54
N ASN A 206 43.51 95.80 2.55
CA ASN A 206 44.55 96.83 2.64
C ASN A 206 44.04 98.03 3.46
N ARG A 207 44.65 98.30 4.61
CA ARG A 207 44.88 99.64 5.21
C ARG A 207 45.48 99.48 6.61
N ALA A 208 46.42 100.25 7.13
CA ALA A 208 47.46 101.17 6.65
C ALA A 208 48.07 101.77 7.94
N ASN A 209 49.40 101.88 8.05
CA ASN A 209 50.17 102.91 8.80
C ASN A 209 51.66 102.47 8.75
N GLN A 210 52.57 103.19 8.09
CA GLN A 210 53.22 104.47 8.42
C GLN A 210 54.05 104.49 9.73
N ASN A 211 55.38 104.64 9.51
CA ASN A 211 56.43 105.37 10.27
C ASN A 211 56.97 104.83 11.62
N PRO A 212 58.11 105.34 12.16
CA PRO A 212 59.22 106.20 11.65
C PRO A 212 60.59 105.43 11.70
N GLU A 213 61.78 105.88 11.27
CA GLU A 213 62.63 107.07 11.47
C GLU A 213 63.59 107.25 10.28
#